data_AF-A0A9W6DU52-F1
#
_entry.id   AF-A0A9W6DU52-F1
#
_cell.length_a   1.000
_cell.length_b   1.000
_cell.length_c   1.000
_cell.angle_alpha   90.00
_cell.angle_beta   90.00
_cell.angle_gamma   90.00
#
_symmetry.space_group_name_H-M   'P 1'
#
loop_
_entity.id
_entity.type
_entity.pdbx_description
1 polymer ?
#
loop_
_entity_poly.entity_id
_entity_poly.type
_entity_poly.pdbx_seq_one_letter_code
_entity_poly.pdbx_strand_id
1 'polypeptide(L)'
;MAAWLSTLCTIDDIIEETEPPVVKAALNQSIEILLGQKEVDLEVYLRPHENQVTYIMTQFRNHCSYYLSVPVAEEFLTEVTNVCQALIWELEYRQDNMKQAAIFDLQRAVSLAAGLQNDLIGLEKDLHDNESMNAVVVALREMDKDASDQSSLREATCRVLRMHNNCVEAIFRILEIWNKLEAIEISDEEFCGHVIAGFAGSHMMWCTSTKRYRVTTQKLEL
;
A
#
# COMPACT_ATOMS: atom_id res chain seq x y z
N MET A 1 -35.98 9.89 -10.83
CA MET A 1 -35.43 8.52 -10.69
C MET A 1 -34.36 8.19 -11.72
N ALA A 2 -34.61 8.21 -13.03
CA ALA A 2 -33.58 7.89 -14.03
C ALA A 2 -32.34 8.80 -13.95
N ALA A 3 -32.54 10.12 -13.78
CA ALA A 3 -31.44 11.08 -13.60
C ALA A 3 -30.59 10.77 -12.35
N TRP A 4 -31.24 10.42 -11.23
CA TRP A 4 -30.55 10.06 -9.99
C TRP A 4 -29.71 8.79 -10.16
N LEU A 5 -30.29 7.73 -10.71
CA LEU A 5 -29.58 6.48 -10.92
C LEU A 5 -28.37 6.66 -11.84
N SER A 6 -28.54 7.43 -12.93
CA SER A 6 -27.42 7.76 -13.82
C SER A 6 -26.32 8.55 -13.10
N THR A 7 -26.68 9.55 -12.30
CA THR A 7 -25.73 10.31 -11.49
C THR A 7 -24.95 9.42 -10.52
N LEU A 8 -25.66 8.54 -9.81
CA LEU A 8 -25.03 7.64 -8.84
C LEU A 8 -24.05 6.68 -9.51
N CYS A 9 -24.45 6.02 -10.60
CA CYS A 9 -23.57 5.10 -11.33
C CYS A 9 -22.32 5.81 -11.86
N THR A 10 -22.46 7.00 -12.45
CA THR A 10 -21.29 7.74 -12.96
C THR A 10 -20.35 8.18 -11.84
N ILE A 11 -20.89 8.56 -10.68
CA ILE A 11 -20.05 8.90 -9.52
C ILE A 11 -19.36 7.67 -8.97
N ASP A 12 -20.04 6.52 -8.93
CA ASP A 12 -19.45 5.24 -8.53
C ASP A 12 -18.27 4.84 -9.44
N ASP A 13 -18.45 4.93 -10.77
CA ASP A 13 -17.37 4.69 -11.74
C ASP A 13 -16.16 5.62 -11.49
N ILE A 14 -16.41 6.92 -11.23
CA ILE A 14 -15.34 7.89 -10.94
C ILE A 14 -14.63 7.56 -9.62
N ILE A 15 -15.38 7.14 -8.59
CA ILE A 15 -14.85 6.74 -7.29
C ILE A 15 -13.91 5.53 -7.44
N GLU A 16 -14.21 4.59 -8.34
CA GLU A 16 -13.36 3.42 -8.59
C GLU A 16 -12.04 3.78 -9.30
N GLU A 17 -12.04 4.79 -10.16
CA GLU A 17 -10.88 5.15 -10.99
C GLU A 17 -9.99 6.25 -10.41
N THR A 18 -10.49 6.99 -9.41
CA THR A 18 -9.83 8.20 -8.90
C THR A 18 -9.23 7.99 -7.51
N GLU A 19 -8.13 8.68 -7.21
CA GLU A 19 -7.47 8.60 -5.91
C GLU A 19 -8.42 9.01 -4.76
N PRO A 20 -8.53 8.22 -3.67
CA PRO A 20 -9.51 8.47 -2.61
C PRO A 20 -9.47 9.87 -1.97
N PRO A 21 -8.30 10.51 -1.73
CA PRO A 21 -8.27 11.86 -1.16
C PRO A 21 -8.97 12.91 -2.05
N VAL A 22 -8.77 12.81 -3.38
CA VAL A 22 -9.37 13.71 -4.37
C VAL A 22 -10.89 13.54 -4.38
N VAL A 23 -11.34 12.29 -4.43
CA VAL A 23 -12.76 11.95 -4.43
C VAL A 23 -13.44 12.36 -3.13
N LYS A 24 -12.81 12.10 -1.98
CA LYS A 24 -13.34 12.51 -0.67
C LYS A 24 -13.48 14.02 -0.58
N ALA A 25 -12.50 14.79 -1.07
CA ALA A 25 -12.61 16.25 -1.12
C ALA A 25 -13.80 16.70 -1.99
N ALA A 26 -13.95 16.10 -3.18
CA ALA A 26 -15.04 16.41 -4.10
C ALA A 26 -16.42 16.04 -3.54
N LEU A 27 -16.55 14.90 -2.85
CA LEU A 27 -17.79 14.50 -2.17
C LEU A 27 -18.17 15.44 -1.03
N ASN A 28 -17.19 15.86 -0.20
CA ASN A 28 -17.42 16.86 0.85
C ASN A 28 -17.89 18.19 0.26
N GLN A 29 -17.23 18.68 -0.78
CA GLN A 29 -17.65 19.89 -1.48
C GLN A 29 -19.05 19.75 -2.08
N SER A 30 -19.37 18.57 -2.62
CA SER A 30 -20.70 18.28 -3.16
C SER A 30 -21.78 18.34 -2.08
N ILE A 31 -21.52 17.84 -0.87
CA ILE A 31 -22.45 17.93 0.26
C ILE A 31 -22.75 19.41 0.59
N GLU A 32 -21.72 20.25 0.69
CA GLU A 32 -21.89 21.70 0.95
C GLU A 32 -22.77 22.38 -0.11
N ILE A 33 -22.56 22.03 -1.39
CA ILE A 33 -23.34 22.57 -2.52
C ILE A 33 -24.79 22.07 -2.49
N LEU A 34 -25.00 20.77 -2.27
CA LEU A 34 -26.33 20.15 -2.21
C LEU A 34 -27.19 20.77 -1.11
N LEU A 35 -26.61 21.02 0.06
CA LEU A 35 -27.28 21.69 1.20
C LEU A 35 -27.42 23.21 1.03
N GLY A 36 -26.88 23.79 -0.06
CA GLY A 36 -26.90 25.24 -0.27
C GLY A 36 -26.07 26.04 0.73
N GLN A 37 -25.15 25.38 1.43
CA GLN A 37 -24.24 26.00 2.41
C GLN A 37 -23.08 26.73 1.72
N LYS A 38 -22.83 26.41 0.45
CA LYS A 38 -21.80 27.00 -0.38
C LYS A 38 -22.37 27.32 -1.75
N GLU A 39 -22.08 28.53 -2.23
CA GLU A 39 -22.37 28.88 -3.61
C GLU A 39 -21.51 28.04 -4.55
N VAL A 40 -22.06 27.72 -5.72
CA VAL A 40 -21.37 26.89 -6.69
C VAL A 40 -20.12 27.63 -7.17
N ASP A 41 -18.96 27.06 -6.90
CA ASP A 41 -17.69 27.62 -7.32
C ASP A 41 -17.60 27.65 -8.85
N LEU A 42 -17.23 28.82 -9.39
CA LEU A 42 -17.02 29.00 -10.83
C LEU A 42 -15.92 28.06 -11.35
N GLU A 43 -14.94 27.69 -10.53
CA GLU A 43 -13.88 26.76 -10.93
C GLU A 43 -14.41 25.36 -11.29
N VAL A 44 -15.51 24.93 -10.67
CA VAL A 44 -16.19 23.65 -11.00
C VAL A 44 -16.67 23.64 -12.45
N TYR A 45 -17.09 24.79 -12.98
CA TYR A 45 -17.53 24.93 -14.36
C TYR A 45 -16.38 25.22 -15.34
N LEU A 46 -15.30 25.86 -14.87
CA LEU A 46 -14.14 26.16 -15.70
C LEU A 46 -13.28 24.92 -15.94
N ARG A 47 -13.29 23.94 -15.02
CA ARG A 47 -12.49 22.71 -15.11
C ARG A 47 -13.31 21.47 -14.71
N PRO A 48 -14.35 21.12 -15.51
CA PRO A 48 -15.24 20.01 -15.18
C PRO A 48 -14.52 18.65 -15.14
N HIS A 49 -13.45 18.47 -15.91
CA HIS A 49 -12.67 17.24 -15.93
C HIS A 49 -11.82 17.02 -14.67
N GLU A 50 -11.46 18.09 -13.97
CA GLU A 50 -10.69 18.03 -12.70
C GLU A 50 -11.63 17.89 -11.49
N ASN A 51 -12.88 18.34 -11.61
CA ASN A 51 -13.87 18.37 -10.54
C ASN A 51 -15.13 17.55 -10.88
N GLN A 52 -14.96 16.37 -11.49
CA GLN A 52 -16.06 15.63 -12.13
C GLN A 52 -17.21 15.31 -11.16
N VAL A 53 -16.91 14.78 -9.97
CA VAL A 53 -17.93 14.48 -8.95
C VAL A 53 -18.70 15.73 -8.55
N THR A 54 -17.99 16.81 -8.20
CA THR A 54 -18.60 18.10 -7.82
C THR A 54 -19.44 18.68 -8.95
N TYR A 55 -18.96 18.61 -10.19
CA TYR A 55 -19.67 19.08 -11.36
C TYR A 55 -20.97 18.30 -11.59
N ILE A 56 -20.93 16.96 -11.55
CA ILE A 56 -22.10 16.10 -11.73
C ILE A 56 -23.13 16.37 -10.64
N MET A 57 -22.71 16.44 -9.37
CA MET A 57 -23.61 16.73 -8.25
C MET A 57 -24.25 18.12 -8.34
N THR A 58 -23.50 19.11 -8.82
CA THR A 58 -24.02 20.45 -9.09
C THR A 58 -25.08 20.44 -10.19
N GLN A 59 -24.81 19.75 -11.32
CA GLN A 59 -25.79 19.61 -12.40
C GLN A 59 -27.06 18.90 -11.91
N PHE A 60 -26.89 17.86 -11.10
CA PHE A 60 -28.01 17.11 -10.52
C PHE A 60 -28.84 17.96 -9.56
N ARG A 61 -28.20 18.78 -8.71
CA ARG A 61 -28.87 19.77 -7.85
C ARG A 61 -29.72 20.73 -8.69
N ASN A 62 -29.12 21.35 -9.70
CA ASN A 62 -29.80 22.30 -10.59
C ASN A 62 -31.00 21.65 -11.30
N HIS A 63 -30.83 20.40 -11.74
CA HIS A 63 -31.91 19.60 -12.32
C HIS A 63 -33.05 19.41 -11.31
N CYS A 64 -32.76 19.02 -10.07
CA CYS A 64 -33.75 18.88 -9.02
C CYS A 64 -34.47 20.20 -8.73
N SER A 65 -33.75 21.31 -8.59
CA SER A 65 -34.33 22.63 -8.35
C SER A 65 -35.21 23.15 -9.50
N TYR A 66 -34.94 22.72 -10.73
CA TYR A 66 -35.77 23.08 -11.88
C TYR A 66 -37.09 22.30 -11.93
N TYR A 67 -37.06 21.01 -11.60
CA TYR A 67 -38.21 20.10 -11.77
C TYR A 67 -39.03 19.85 -10.50
N LEU A 68 -38.48 20.12 -9.32
CA LEU A 68 -39.13 19.90 -8.02
C LEU A 68 -39.47 21.23 -7.36
N SER A 69 -40.53 21.25 -6.55
CA SER A 69 -40.77 22.37 -5.64
C SER A 69 -39.66 22.45 -4.60
N VAL A 70 -39.32 23.67 -4.16
CA VAL A 70 -38.28 23.92 -3.14
C VAL A 70 -38.30 22.95 -1.96
N PRO A 71 -39.41 22.75 -1.21
CA PRO A 71 -39.39 21.86 -0.05
C PRO A 71 -39.11 20.39 -0.41
N VAL A 72 -39.63 19.92 -1.54
CA VAL A 72 -39.38 18.54 -2.03
C VAL A 72 -37.95 18.38 -2.51
N ALA A 73 -37.39 19.41 -3.17
CA ALA A 73 -35.99 19.40 -3.59
C ALA A 73 -35.06 19.36 -2.37
N GLU A 74 -35.32 20.17 -1.34
CA GLU A 74 -34.51 20.22 -0.11
C GLU A 74 -34.53 18.88 0.65
N GLU A 75 -35.72 18.29 0.83
CA GLU A 75 -35.85 16.97 1.46
C GLU A 75 -35.09 15.90 0.67
N PHE A 76 -35.29 15.87 -0.65
CA PHE A 76 -34.62 14.89 -1.51
C PHE A 76 -33.09 15.08 -1.56
N LEU A 77 -32.60 16.32 -1.67
CA LEU A 77 -31.16 16.61 -1.70
C LEU A 77 -30.50 16.30 -0.35
N THR A 78 -31.23 16.40 0.75
CA THR A 78 -30.77 15.92 2.07
C THR A 78 -30.48 14.41 2.02
N GLU A 79 -31.39 13.62 1.45
CA GLU A 79 -31.14 12.17 1.29
C GLU A 79 -29.97 11.87 0.34
N VAL A 80 -29.78 12.68 -0.70
CA VAL A 80 -28.61 12.58 -1.58
C VAL A 80 -27.31 12.86 -0.82
N THR A 81 -27.32 13.82 0.13
CA THR A 81 -26.15 14.09 0.96
C THR A 81 -25.82 12.93 1.90
N ASN A 82 -26.83 12.20 2.39
CA ASN A 82 -26.62 10.98 3.17
C ASN A 82 -25.91 9.90 2.33
N VAL A 83 -26.24 9.79 1.03
CA VAL A 83 -25.54 8.87 0.10
C VAL A 83 -24.10 9.30 -0.11
N CYS A 84 -23.82 10.59 -0.33
CA CYS A 84 -22.44 11.09 -0.41
C CYS A 84 -21.64 10.77 0.86
N GLN A 85 -22.24 10.92 2.04
CA GLN A 85 -21.60 10.60 3.31
C GLN A 85 -21.32 9.09 3.44
N ALA A 86 -22.23 8.23 2.98
CA ALA A 86 -22.03 6.79 2.96
C ALA A 86 -20.89 6.39 2.02
N LEU A 87 -20.76 7.02 0.85
CA LEU A 87 -19.64 6.81 -0.07
C LEU A 87 -18.29 7.23 0.53
N ILE A 88 -18.27 8.32 1.31
CA ILE A 88 -17.07 8.73 2.07
C ILE A 88 -16.68 7.66 3.09
N TRP A 89 -17.64 7.13 3.86
CA TRP A 89 -17.35 6.04 4.81
C TRP A 89 -16.85 4.78 4.12
N GLU A 90 -17.39 4.46 2.95
CA GLU A 90 -16.93 3.33 2.17
C GLU A 90 -15.48 3.51 1.71
N LEU A 91 -15.13 4.71 1.21
CA LEU A 91 -13.74 5.05 0.84
C LEU A 91 -12.77 4.89 2.01
N GLU A 92 -13.15 5.40 3.19
CA GLU A 92 -12.35 5.26 4.41
C GLU A 92 -12.16 3.78 4.78
N TYR A 93 -13.25 3.01 4.76
CA TYR A 93 -13.20 1.57 5.03
C TYR A 93 -12.31 0.80 4.05
N ARG A 94 -12.36 1.13 2.75
CA ARG A 94 -11.48 0.53 1.74
C ARG A 94 -10.01 0.86 2.04
N GLN A 95 -9.69 2.11 2.39
CA GLN A 95 -8.33 2.53 2.71
C GLN A 95 -7.77 1.83 3.95
N ASP A 96 -8.55 1.69 5.02
CA ASP A 96 -8.09 1.03 6.24
C ASP A 96 -7.77 -0.45 6.02
N ASN A 97 -8.62 -1.16 5.28
CA ASN A 97 -8.36 -2.55 4.91
C ASN A 97 -7.10 -2.70 4.05
N MET A 98 -6.86 -1.78 3.12
CA MET A 98 -5.65 -1.77 2.30
C MET A 98 -4.40 -1.53 3.16
N LYS A 99 -4.43 -0.60 4.11
CA LYS A 99 -3.32 -0.35 5.04
C LYS A 99 -3.01 -1.59 5.88
N GLN A 100 -4.03 -2.26 6.40
CA GLN A 100 -3.85 -3.47 7.20
C GLN A 100 -3.24 -4.62 6.38
N ALA A 101 -3.73 -4.86 5.16
CA ALA A 101 -3.14 -5.86 4.26
C ALA A 101 -1.67 -5.53 3.93
N ALA A 102 -1.37 -4.25 3.68
CA ALA A 102 -0.03 -3.78 3.39
C ALA A 102 0.93 -3.98 4.58
N ILE A 103 0.47 -3.85 5.84
CA ILE A 103 1.30 -4.17 7.02
C ILE A 103 1.71 -5.64 7.02
N PHE A 104 0.77 -6.56 6.77
CA PHE A 104 1.07 -7.99 6.73
C PHE A 104 2.07 -8.33 5.63
N ASP A 105 1.90 -7.76 4.43
CA ASP A 105 2.83 -7.95 3.33
C ASP A 105 4.21 -7.35 3.63
N LEU A 106 4.27 -6.18 4.27
CA LEU A 106 5.50 -5.56 4.70
C LEU A 106 6.23 -6.42 5.74
N GLN A 107 5.52 -6.91 6.76
CA GLN A 107 6.08 -7.80 7.77
C GLN A 107 6.64 -9.09 7.16
N ARG A 108 5.92 -9.68 6.20
CA ARG A 108 6.35 -10.87 5.48
C ARG A 108 7.62 -10.59 4.67
N ALA A 109 7.64 -9.49 3.91
CA ALA A 109 8.78 -9.12 3.08
C ALA A 109 10.03 -8.81 3.93
N VAL A 110 9.87 -8.07 5.04
CA VAL A 110 10.96 -7.78 5.99
C VAL A 110 11.50 -9.03 6.65
N SER A 111 10.62 -9.91 7.13
CA SER A 111 11.05 -11.16 7.80
C SER A 111 11.83 -12.06 6.85
N LEU A 112 11.35 -12.18 5.60
CA LEU A 112 12.00 -12.99 4.58
C LEU A 112 13.32 -12.36 4.12
N ALA A 113 13.37 -11.05 3.90
CA ALA A 113 14.61 -10.34 3.58
C ALA A 113 15.66 -10.53 4.69
N ALA A 114 15.29 -10.33 5.96
CA ALA A 114 16.19 -10.52 7.08
C ALA A 114 16.70 -11.97 7.20
N GLY A 115 15.80 -12.96 7.02
CA GLY A 115 16.16 -14.38 7.02
C GLY A 115 17.14 -14.73 5.91
N LEU A 116 16.81 -14.38 4.66
CA LEU A 116 17.67 -14.65 3.50
C LEU A 116 19.01 -13.92 3.60
N GLN A 117 19.03 -12.71 4.16
CA GLN A 117 20.26 -11.95 4.39
C GLN A 117 21.17 -12.66 5.42
N ASN A 118 20.58 -13.23 6.49
CA ASN A 118 21.33 -14.04 7.45
C ASN A 118 21.95 -15.27 6.76
N ASP A 119 21.16 -15.97 5.94
CA ASP A 119 21.62 -17.18 5.24
C ASP A 119 22.73 -16.85 4.22
N LEU A 120 22.60 -15.73 3.50
CA LEU A 120 23.59 -15.29 2.51
C LEU A 120 24.91 -14.87 3.15
N ILE A 121 24.86 -14.07 4.23
CA ILE A 121 26.07 -13.59 4.92
C ILE A 121 26.69 -14.73 5.75
N GLY A 122 25.87 -15.58 6.36
CA GLY A 122 26.29 -16.70 7.19
C GLY A 122 26.74 -17.93 6.40
N LEU A 123 26.49 -17.98 5.09
CA LEU A 123 26.71 -19.15 4.25
C LEU A 123 28.07 -19.83 4.46
N GLU A 124 29.16 -19.07 4.48
CA GLU A 124 30.51 -19.63 4.63
C GLU A 124 30.67 -20.37 5.97
N LYS A 125 30.16 -19.76 7.05
CA LYS A 125 30.15 -20.37 8.38
C LYS A 125 29.24 -21.58 8.44
N ASP A 126 28.04 -21.47 7.88
CA ASP A 126 27.02 -22.54 7.90
C ASP A 126 27.50 -23.77 7.12
N LEU A 127 28.20 -23.57 6.00
CA LEU A 127 28.88 -24.64 5.26
C LEU A 127 29.99 -25.30 6.09
N HIS A 128 30.81 -24.50 6.78
CA HIS A 128 31.87 -25.02 7.66
C HIS A 128 31.30 -25.86 8.82
N ASP A 129 30.19 -25.42 9.40
CA ASP A 129 29.55 -26.07 10.54
C ASP A 129 28.59 -27.22 10.13
N ASN A 130 28.50 -27.55 8.84
CA ASN A 130 27.57 -28.52 8.25
C ASN A 130 26.09 -28.24 8.61
N GLU A 131 25.71 -26.96 8.69
CA GLU A 131 24.35 -26.55 8.99
C GLU A 131 23.41 -26.80 7.79
N SER A 132 22.30 -27.49 8.04
CA SER A 132 21.38 -27.91 6.99
C SER A 132 20.24 -26.93 6.71
N MET A 133 19.99 -25.97 7.60
CA MET A 133 18.90 -25.00 7.51
C MET A 133 19.44 -23.64 7.06
N ASN A 134 19.99 -23.60 5.85
CA ASN A 134 20.37 -22.39 5.14
C ASN A 134 19.72 -22.43 3.75
N ALA A 135 19.09 -21.34 3.31
CA ALA A 135 18.36 -21.29 2.04
C ALA A 135 19.21 -21.70 0.82
N VAL A 136 20.52 -21.40 0.82
CA VAL A 136 21.42 -21.80 -0.27
C VAL A 136 21.68 -23.31 -0.24
N VAL A 137 21.86 -23.88 0.96
CA VAL A 137 22.02 -25.33 1.15
C VAL A 137 20.74 -26.08 0.74
N VAL A 138 19.57 -25.53 1.07
CA VAL A 138 18.29 -26.08 0.64
C VAL A 138 18.16 -26.01 -0.89
N ALA A 139 18.50 -24.87 -1.52
CA ALA A 139 18.46 -24.71 -2.96
C ALA A 139 19.41 -25.69 -3.69
N LEU A 140 20.60 -25.96 -3.14
CA LEU A 140 21.52 -26.98 -3.65
C LEU A 140 20.90 -28.38 -3.63
N ARG A 141 20.23 -28.74 -2.53
CA ARG A 141 19.54 -30.03 -2.40
C ARG A 141 18.38 -30.17 -3.39
N GLU A 142 17.61 -29.11 -3.62
CA GLU A 142 16.56 -29.11 -4.65
C GLU A 142 17.11 -29.35 -6.06
N MET A 143 18.36 -28.94 -6.31
CA MET A 143 19.06 -29.13 -7.58
C MET A 143 19.75 -30.50 -7.69
N ASP A 144 19.71 -31.34 -6.64
CA ASP A 144 20.50 -32.56 -6.51
C ASP A 144 22.01 -32.31 -6.69
N LYS A 145 22.51 -31.23 -6.05
CA LYS A 145 23.90 -30.76 -6.13
C LYS A 145 24.53 -30.62 -4.75
N ASP A 146 25.86 -30.64 -4.73
CA ASP A 146 26.68 -30.48 -3.54
C ASP A 146 27.42 -29.13 -3.54
N ALA A 147 27.71 -28.58 -2.36
CA ALA A 147 28.41 -27.31 -2.21
C ALA A 147 29.87 -27.33 -2.71
N SER A 148 30.46 -28.52 -2.89
CA SER A 148 31.78 -28.71 -3.50
C SER A 148 31.81 -28.31 -4.99
N ASP A 149 30.68 -28.37 -5.70
CA ASP A 149 30.56 -27.82 -7.04
C ASP A 149 30.33 -26.31 -6.98
N GLN A 150 31.41 -25.56 -7.21
CA GLN A 150 31.41 -24.09 -7.19
C GLN A 150 30.44 -23.47 -8.19
N SER A 151 30.15 -24.13 -9.31
CA SER A 151 29.15 -23.64 -10.27
C SER A 151 27.74 -23.74 -9.68
N SER A 152 27.42 -24.89 -9.11
CA SER A 152 26.13 -25.14 -8.46
C SER A 152 25.93 -24.27 -7.22
N LEU A 153 26.97 -24.09 -6.39
CA LEU A 153 26.95 -23.19 -5.23
C LEU A 153 26.67 -21.75 -5.64
N ARG A 154 27.32 -21.28 -6.71
CA ARG A 154 27.10 -19.95 -7.26
C ARG A 154 25.67 -19.80 -7.77
N GLU A 155 25.15 -20.78 -8.49
CA GLU A 155 23.77 -20.75 -9.01
C GLU A 155 22.73 -20.69 -7.88
N ALA A 156 22.87 -21.54 -6.86
CA ALA A 156 22.00 -21.55 -5.69
C ALA A 156 22.06 -20.21 -4.92
N THR A 157 23.27 -19.67 -4.73
CA THR A 157 23.48 -18.35 -4.10
C THR A 157 22.79 -17.24 -4.91
N CYS A 158 22.93 -17.24 -6.23
CA CYS A 158 22.25 -16.27 -7.10
C CYS A 158 20.72 -16.37 -7.01
N ARG A 159 20.16 -17.58 -6.86
CA ARG A 159 18.71 -17.79 -6.68
C ARG A 159 18.23 -17.18 -5.37
N VAL A 160 18.92 -17.45 -4.26
CA VAL A 160 18.59 -16.91 -2.93
C VAL A 160 18.76 -15.38 -2.90
N LEU A 161 19.83 -14.85 -3.50
CA LEU A 161 20.05 -13.42 -3.64
C LEU A 161 18.93 -12.71 -4.42
N ARG A 162 18.43 -13.33 -5.50
CA ARG A 162 17.30 -12.80 -6.25
C ARG A 162 16.03 -12.75 -5.39
N MET A 163 15.76 -13.82 -4.62
CA MET A 163 14.61 -13.84 -3.69
C MET A 163 14.72 -12.73 -2.64
N HIS A 164 15.91 -12.54 -2.07
CA HIS A 164 16.18 -11.46 -1.13
C HIS A 164 15.90 -10.09 -1.76
N ASN A 165 16.45 -9.81 -2.95
CA ASN A 165 16.28 -8.53 -3.61
C ASN A 165 14.82 -8.25 -3.98
N ASN A 166 14.05 -9.27 -4.37
CA ASN A 166 12.62 -9.13 -4.61
C ASN A 166 11.87 -8.71 -3.32
N CYS A 167 12.28 -9.23 -2.15
CA CYS A 167 11.69 -8.82 -0.87
C CYS A 167 12.03 -7.36 -0.54
N VAL A 168 13.28 -6.94 -0.77
CA VAL A 168 13.71 -5.55 -0.57
C VAL A 168 12.94 -4.60 -1.49
N GLU A 169 12.76 -4.96 -2.75
CA GLU A 169 11.96 -4.18 -3.69
C GLU A 169 10.50 -4.06 -3.24
N ALA A 170 9.90 -5.14 -2.75
CA ALA A 170 8.54 -5.12 -2.22
C ALA A 170 8.40 -4.19 -1.02
N ILE A 171 9.38 -4.18 -0.10
CA ILE A 171 9.42 -3.24 1.04
C ILE A 171 9.36 -1.79 0.54
N PHE A 172 10.22 -1.42 -0.42
CA PHE A 172 10.24 -0.05 -0.95
C PHE A 172 8.93 0.33 -1.64
N ARG A 173 8.33 -0.57 -2.43
CA ARG A 173 7.05 -0.32 -3.11
C ARG A 173 5.92 -0.06 -2.11
N ILE A 174 5.84 -0.82 -1.02
CA ILE A 174 4.81 -0.63 0.01
C ILE A 174 4.99 0.73 0.70
N LEU A 175 6.22 1.08 1.09
CA LEU A 175 6.51 2.36 1.73
C LEU A 175 6.24 3.55 0.80
N GLU A 176 6.51 3.41 -0.50
CA GLU A 176 6.21 4.46 -1.48
C GLU A 176 4.70 4.71 -1.60
N ILE A 177 3.89 3.65 -1.61
CA ILE A 177 2.42 3.77 -1.64
C ILE A 177 1.93 4.49 -0.38
N TRP A 178 2.44 4.13 0.79
CA TRP A 178 2.04 4.78 2.03
C TRP A 178 2.44 6.25 2.11
N ASN A 179 3.65 6.59 1.67
CA ASN A 179 4.08 7.99 1.61
C ASN A 179 3.20 8.85 0.69
N LYS A 180 2.58 8.25 -0.34
CA LYS A 180 1.65 8.96 -1.24
C LYS A 180 0.25 9.15 -0.65
N LEU A 181 -0.12 8.39 0.38
CA LEU A 181 -1.45 8.46 0.98
C LEU A 181 -1.63 9.64 1.96
N GLU A 182 -0.81 10.70 1.83
CA GLU A 182 -0.77 11.95 2.64
C GLU A 182 -1.87 12.05 3.70
N ALA A 183 -1.57 11.54 4.91
CA ALA A 183 -2.37 11.82 6.08
C ALA A 183 -1.79 13.03 6.83
N ILE A 184 -2.66 13.93 7.28
CA ILE A 184 -2.28 15.10 8.10
C ILE A 184 -1.64 14.66 9.43
N GLU A 185 -1.95 13.44 9.88
CA GLU A 185 -1.36 12.77 11.04
C GLU A 185 -0.96 11.33 10.68
N ILE A 186 0.20 10.89 11.16
CA ILE A 186 0.67 9.51 11.00
C ILE A 186 -0.28 8.59 11.77
N SER A 187 -0.96 7.70 11.05
CA SER A 187 -1.80 6.64 11.66
C SER A 187 -0.93 5.62 12.42
N ASP A 188 -1.52 4.95 13.42
CA ASP A 188 -0.83 3.88 14.17
C ASP A 188 -0.29 2.78 13.22
N GLU A 189 -1.04 2.47 12.16
CA GLU A 189 -0.67 1.54 11.09
C GLU A 189 0.60 1.96 10.35
N GLU A 190 0.66 3.23 9.98
CA GLU A 190 1.80 3.82 9.27
C GLU A 190 3.04 3.84 10.17
N PHE A 191 2.87 4.21 11.45
CA PHE A 191 3.94 4.15 12.45
C PHE A 191 4.45 2.71 12.60
N CYS A 192 3.56 1.73 12.74
CA CYS A 192 3.91 0.32 12.84
C CYS A 192 4.74 -0.14 11.64
N GLY A 193 4.34 0.17 10.41
CA GLY A 193 5.13 -0.29 9.28
C GLY A 193 6.43 0.49 9.06
N HIS A 194 6.56 1.75 9.52
CA HIS A 194 7.87 2.41 9.61
C HIS A 194 8.80 1.67 10.58
N VAL A 195 8.30 1.23 11.73
CA VAL A 195 9.07 0.40 12.68
C VAL A 195 9.48 -0.93 12.05
N ILE A 196 8.57 -1.60 11.35
CA ILE A 196 8.84 -2.86 10.63
C ILE A 196 9.91 -2.65 9.55
N ALA A 197 9.80 -1.62 8.73
CA ALA A 197 10.82 -1.29 7.72
C ALA A 197 12.17 -0.92 8.35
N GLY A 198 12.14 -0.17 9.47
CA GLY A 198 13.33 0.18 10.25
C GLY A 198 14.07 -1.04 10.80
N PHE A 199 13.36 -2.14 11.08
CA PHE A 199 13.98 -3.42 11.43
C PHE A 199 14.85 -3.97 10.29
N ALA A 200 14.36 -3.97 9.05
CA ALA A 200 15.13 -4.46 7.90
C ALA A 200 16.44 -3.67 7.72
N GLY A 201 16.38 -2.34 7.76
CA GLY A 201 17.56 -1.49 7.65
C GLY A 201 18.57 -1.74 8.78
N SER A 202 18.08 -1.80 10.02
CA SER A 202 18.90 -2.10 11.20
C SER A 202 19.56 -3.48 11.11
N HIS A 203 18.82 -4.48 10.64
CA HIS A 203 19.29 -5.85 10.49
C HIS A 203 20.38 -5.97 9.41
N MET A 204 20.22 -5.32 8.25
CA MET A 204 21.23 -5.26 7.20
C MET A 204 22.55 -4.66 7.71
N MET A 205 22.49 -3.55 8.46
CA MET A 205 23.66 -2.93 9.07
C MET A 205 24.31 -3.83 10.13
N TRP A 206 23.50 -4.51 10.94
CA TRP A 206 24.01 -5.42 11.96
C TRP A 206 24.76 -6.61 11.34
N CYS A 207 24.21 -7.21 10.28
CA CYS A 207 24.83 -8.37 9.65
C CYS A 207 26.23 -8.10 9.07
N THR A 208 26.47 -6.87 8.60
CA THR A 208 27.78 -6.48 8.07
C THR A 208 28.79 -6.05 9.14
N SER A 209 28.33 -5.72 10.35
CA SER A 209 29.19 -5.22 11.44
C SER A 209 29.46 -6.27 12.54
N THR A 210 28.59 -7.27 12.67
CA THR A 210 28.69 -8.29 13.72
C THR A 210 29.85 -9.26 13.51
N LYS A 211 30.45 -9.72 14.62
CA LYS A 211 31.47 -10.79 14.59
C LYS A 211 30.86 -12.16 14.33
N ARG A 212 29.54 -12.31 14.49
CA ARG A 212 28.81 -13.59 14.41
C ARG A 212 29.04 -14.36 13.10
N TYR A 213 29.18 -13.65 11.99
CA TYR A 213 29.35 -14.24 10.65
C TYR A 213 30.82 -14.42 10.24
N ARG A 214 31.77 -14.01 11.08
CA ARG A 214 33.19 -14.18 10.77
C ARG A 214 33.61 -15.61 11.06
N VAL A 215 34.10 -16.30 10.03
CA VAL A 215 34.80 -17.58 10.22
C VAL A 215 36.05 -17.31 11.05
N THR A 216 36.05 -17.76 12.30
CA THR A 216 37.18 -17.52 13.21
C THR A 216 38.21 -18.61 12.94
N THR A 217 39.35 -18.27 12.37
CA THR A 217 40.47 -19.18 12.02
C THR A 217 41.15 -19.89 13.22
N GLN A 218 40.57 -19.82 14.42
CA GLN A 218 41.17 -20.32 15.67
C GLN A 218 41.10 -21.84 15.89
N LYS A 219 40.60 -22.65 14.94
CA LYS A 219 40.57 -24.12 15.04
C LYS A 219 41.48 -24.86 14.05
N LEU A 220 42.51 -24.20 13.53
CA LEU A 220 43.53 -24.83 12.67
C LEU A 220 44.80 -25.28 13.42
N GLU A 221 44.76 -25.37 14.74
CA GLU A 221 45.82 -26.03 15.51
C GLU A 221 45.22 -27.23 16.26
N LEU A 222 45.34 -28.42 15.67
CA LEU A 222 45.56 -29.72 16.33
C LEU A 222 45.88 -30.78 15.28
#